data_AF-A0A5E4C709-F1
#
_entry.id   AF-A0A5E4C709-F1
#
_cell.length_a   1.000
_cell.length_b   1.000
_cell.length_c   1.000
_cell.angle_alpha   90.00
_cell.angle_beta   90.00
_cell.angle_gamma   90.00
#
_symmetry.space_group_name_H-M   'P 1'
#
loop_
_entity.id
_entity.type
_entity.pdbx_description
1 polymer ?
#
loop_
_entity_poly.entity_id
_entity_poly.type
_entity_poly.pdbx_seq_one_letter_code
_entity_poly.pdbx_strand_id
1 'polypeptide(L)'
;MNTFLLSVLCLLGAWATLAGAVTVQDGDFSFSLESVKKLKDLWDLPEPKIGNFRKLVPTLGKPVAPVICSYEAFPEEIRPVCKEPNAEEILQRLEAIAEDPSTCEICAFAACAGC
;
A
#
# COMPACT_ATOMS: atom_id res chain seq x y z
N MET A 1 21.39 28.00 27.92
CA MET A 1 20.84 28.19 26.57
C MET A 1 20.95 26.93 25.70
N ASN A 2 22.07 26.19 25.75
CA ASN A 2 22.24 24.94 24.97
C ASN A 2 21.37 23.75 25.40
N THR A 3 21.02 23.62 26.68
CA THR A 3 20.19 22.50 27.18
C THR A 3 18.76 22.52 26.64
N PHE A 4 18.17 23.71 26.45
CA PHE A 4 16.87 23.85 25.81
C PHE A 4 16.91 23.48 24.33
N LEU A 5 17.97 23.89 23.61
CA LEU A 5 18.15 23.54 22.20
C LEU A 5 18.35 22.04 22.01
N LEU A 6 19.13 21.40 22.88
CA LEU A 6 19.33 19.95 22.85
C LEU A 6 18.04 19.17 23.18
N SER A 7 17.26 19.64 24.16
CA SER A 7 15.95 19.07 24.48
C SER A 7 14.98 19.14 23.29
N VAL A 8 14.87 20.31 22.65
CA VAL A 8 14.02 20.50 21.46
C VAL A 8 14.49 19.63 20.30
N LEU A 9 15.81 19.51 20.08
CA LEU A 9 16.36 18.68 19.02
C LEU A 9 16.12 17.18 19.26
N CYS A 10 16.25 16.71 20.51
CA CYS A 10 15.92 15.33 20.88
C CYS A 10 14.43 15.04 20.75
N LEU A 11 13.55 15.97 21.12
CA LEU A 11 12.10 15.83 20.96
C LEU A 11 11.69 15.79 19.48
N LEU A 12 12.29 16.63 18.64
CA LEU A 12 12.07 16.62 17.18
C LEU A 12 12.61 15.35 16.53
N GLY A 13 13.78 14.89 16.94
CA GLY A 13 14.39 13.64 16.46
C GLY A 13 13.53 12.43 16.81
N ALA A 14 13.03 12.35 18.05
CA ALA A 14 12.14 11.28 18.49
C ALA A 14 10.78 11.30 17.74
N TRP A 15 10.27 12.47 17.39
CA TRP A 15 9.04 12.60 16.60
C TRP A 15 9.23 12.14 15.16
N ALA A 16 10.36 12.48 14.55
CA ALA A 16 10.70 12.07 13.19
C ALA A 16 10.91 10.54 13.08
N THR A 17 11.42 9.89 14.13
CA THR A 17 11.54 8.43 14.16
C THR A 17 10.23 7.71 14.44
N LEU A 18 9.23 8.39 15.00
CA LEU A 18 7.90 7.82 15.25
C LEU A 18 7.01 7.86 13.99
N ALA A 19 7.33 8.74 13.04
CA ALA A 19 6.87 8.62 11.66
C ALA A 19 7.67 7.51 10.97
N GLY A 20 7.58 6.28 11.51
CA GLY A 20 8.12 5.10 10.86
C GLY A 20 7.44 4.98 9.50
N ALA A 21 8.19 5.28 8.44
CA ALA A 21 7.73 5.08 7.08
C ALA A 21 7.75 3.58 6.81
N VAL A 22 6.73 2.88 7.32
CA VAL A 22 6.54 1.46 7.04
C VAL A 22 6.34 1.31 5.54
N THR A 23 7.12 0.42 4.97
CA THR A 23 7.07 0.06 3.56
C THR A 23 6.60 -1.37 3.43
N VAL A 24 5.93 -1.67 2.33
CA VAL A 24 5.49 -3.00 1.95
C VAL A 24 6.37 -3.47 0.80
N GLN A 25 7.08 -4.56 1.02
CA GLN A 25 7.92 -5.23 0.04
C GLN A 25 7.20 -6.43 -0.56
N ASP A 26 7.20 -6.51 -1.88
CA ASP A 26 6.71 -7.64 -2.65
C ASP A 26 7.68 -7.93 -3.79
N GLY A 27 8.54 -8.94 -3.59
CA GLY A 27 9.65 -9.23 -4.51
C GLY A 27 10.60 -8.03 -4.61
N ASP A 28 10.79 -7.52 -5.83
CA ASP A 28 11.66 -6.37 -6.12
C ASP A 28 10.95 -5.02 -5.92
N PHE A 29 9.65 -5.03 -5.62
CA PHE A 29 8.89 -3.82 -5.39
C PHE A 29 8.87 -3.45 -3.91
N SER A 30 8.98 -2.14 -3.65
CA SER A 30 8.78 -1.56 -2.31
C SER A 30 7.87 -0.36 -2.44
N PHE A 31 6.82 -0.34 -1.62
CA PHE A 31 5.79 0.70 -1.63
C PHE A 31 5.63 1.31 -0.25
N SER A 32 5.33 2.60 -0.16
CA SER A 32 4.85 3.16 1.09
C SER A 32 3.53 2.51 1.53
N LEU A 33 3.38 2.21 2.82
CA LEU A 33 2.13 1.68 3.36
C LEU A 33 0.94 2.62 3.07
N GLU A 34 1.20 3.93 3.03
CA GLU A 34 0.20 4.94 2.65
C GLU A 34 -0.29 4.82 1.20
N SER A 35 0.57 4.45 0.26
CA SER A 35 0.14 4.15 -1.12
C SER A 35 -0.66 2.84 -1.20
N VAL A 36 -0.29 1.82 -0.42
CA VAL A 36 -1.01 0.55 -0.37
C VAL A 36 -2.41 0.75 0.23
N LYS A 37 -2.55 1.57 1.28
CA LYS A 37 -3.85 1.93 1.87
C LYS A 37 -4.84 2.51 0.85
N LYS A 38 -4.37 3.33 -0.09
CA LYS A 38 -5.21 3.92 -1.15
C LYS A 38 -5.82 2.89 -2.11
N LEU A 39 -5.27 1.67 -2.18
CA LEU A 39 -5.89 0.61 -2.97
C LEU A 39 -7.26 0.20 -2.41
N LYS A 40 -7.42 0.24 -1.08
CA LYS A 40 -8.72 -0.02 -0.42
C LYS A 40 -9.80 0.95 -0.89
N ASP A 41 -9.46 2.23 -0.97
CA ASP A 41 -10.39 3.28 -1.41
C ASP A 41 -10.87 3.04 -2.84
N LEU A 42 -10.09 2.37 -3.70
CA LEU A 42 -10.48 2.04 -5.07
C LEU A 42 -11.41 0.83 -5.14
N TRP A 43 -11.24 -0.11 -4.22
CA TRP A 43 -12.05 -1.34 -4.17
C TRP A 43 -13.37 -1.16 -3.42
N ASP A 44 -13.45 -0.18 -2.51
CA ASP A 44 -14.65 0.14 -1.71
C ASP A 44 -15.61 1.15 -2.40
N LEU A 45 -15.32 1.61 -3.62
CA LEU A 45 -16.20 2.54 -4.36
C LEU A 45 -17.57 1.88 -4.68
N PRO A 46 -18.71 2.48 -4.30
CA PRO A 46 -20.02 1.93 -4.60
C PRO A 46 -20.38 2.08 -6.09
N GLU A 47 -20.45 0.94 -6.79
CA GLU A 47 -21.14 0.66 -8.08
C GLU A 47 -20.51 1.22 -9.39
N PRO A 48 -20.82 0.64 -10.58
CA PRO A 48 -20.75 -0.76 -11.00
C PRO A 48 -19.34 -1.15 -11.54
N LYS A 49 -18.32 -0.31 -11.34
CA LYS A 49 -17.07 -0.37 -12.11
C LYS A 49 -15.97 -1.22 -11.48
N ILE A 50 -15.94 -1.34 -10.16
CA ILE A 50 -14.96 -2.17 -9.44
C ILE A 50 -15.71 -2.83 -8.29
N GLY A 51 -16.16 -4.08 -8.45
CA GLY A 51 -16.40 -4.90 -7.26
C GLY A 51 -15.05 -5.24 -6.62
N ASN A 52 -15.04 -5.73 -5.37
CA ASN A 52 -13.82 -6.31 -4.76
C ASN A 52 -13.06 -7.14 -5.81
N PHE A 53 -11.73 -7.11 -5.82
CA PHE A 53 -10.94 -7.81 -6.83
C PHE A 53 -11.43 -9.28 -6.98
N ARG A 54 -11.69 -9.94 -5.84
CA ARG A 54 -12.29 -11.27 -5.73
C ARG A 54 -13.64 -11.47 -6.45
N LYS A 55 -14.47 -10.43 -6.58
CA LYS A 55 -15.75 -10.43 -7.32
C LYS A 55 -15.59 -10.08 -8.81
N LEU A 56 -14.50 -9.42 -9.22
CA LEU A 56 -14.24 -9.09 -10.63
C LEU A 56 -13.63 -10.27 -11.40
N VAL A 57 -12.79 -11.07 -10.75
CA VAL A 57 -12.11 -12.25 -11.32
C VAL A 57 -13.07 -13.23 -12.03
N PRO A 58 -14.27 -13.54 -11.51
CA PRO A 58 -15.19 -14.46 -12.20
C PRO A 58 -15.98 -13.83 -13.35
N THR A 59 -16.09 -12.49 -13.39
CA THR A 59 -17.14 -11.79 -14.16
C THR A 59 -16.60 -11.19 -15.46
N LEU A 60 -15.32 -10.83 -15.48
CA LEU A 60 -14.61 -10.38 -16.67
C LEU A 60 -13.79 -11.57 -17.18
N GLY A 61 -14.13 -12.15 -18.33
CA GLY A 61 -13.27 -13.11 -19.02
C GLY A 61 -11.95 -12.50 -19.54
N LYS A 62 -11.41 -11.51 -18.83
CA LYS A 62 -10.22 -10.70 -19.12
C LYS A 62 -9.39 -10.54 -17.83
N PRO A 63 -8.07 -10.37 -17.93
CA PRO A 63 -7.22 -10.08 -16.78
C PRO A 63 -7.73 -8.86 -16.02
N VAL A 64 -7.85 -8.95 -14.70
CA VAL A 64 -8.43 -7.89 -13.85
C VAL A 64 -7.44 -6.76 -13.62
N ALA A 65 -6.14 -7.08 -13.54
CA ALA A 65 -5.09 -6.11 -13.29
C ALA A 65 -5.05 -4.93 -14.30
N PRO A 66 -5.03 -5.13 -15.63
CA PRO A 66 -5.03 -4.03 -16.59
C PRO A 66 -6.22 -3.07 -16.47
N VAL A 67 -7.39 -3.59 -16.09
CA VAL A 67 -8.59 -2.77 -15.89
C VAL A 67 -8.40 -1.86 -14.67
N ILE A 68 -7.97 -2.43 -13.54
CA ILE A 68 -7.76 -1.68 -12.29
C ILE A 68 -6.63 -0.66 -12.42
N CYS A 69 -5.58 -1.03 -13.15
CA CYS A 69 -4.45 -0.14 -13.40
C CYS A 69 -4.79 1.05 -14.32
N SER A 70 -5.91 1.00 -15.04
CA SER A 70 -6.35 2.09 -15.93
C SER A 70 -7.12 3.20 -15.22
N TYR A 71 -7.52 3.02 -13.95
CA TYR A 71 -8.24 4.05 -13.22
C TYR A 71 -7.31 5.21 -12.84
N GLU A 72 -7.80 6.43 -13.03
CA GLU A 72 -7.04 7.66 -12.72
C GLU A 72 -6.66 7.76 -11.24
N ALA A 73 -7.49 7.24 -10.35
CA ALA A 73 -7.23 7.22 -8.92
C ALA A 73 -6.26 6.10 -8.47
N PHE A 74 -5.80 5.25 -9.40
CA PHE A 74 -4.84 4.18 -9.10
C PHE A 74 -3.48 4.73 -8.63
N PRO A 75 -2.90 4.24 -7.52
CA PRO A 75 -1.67 4.80 -6.96
C PRO A 75 -0.49 4.72 -7.94
N GLU A 76 0.12 5.87 -8.22
CA GLU A 76 1.27 6.01 -9.13
C GLU A 76 2.44 5.10 -8.73
N GLU A 77 2.70 4.99 -7.42
CA GLU A 77 3.79 4.19 -6.85
C GLU A 77 3.64 2.68 -7.16
N ILE A 78 2.40 2.20 -7.28
CA ILE A 78 2.06 0.79 -7.49
C ILE A 78 1.88 0.48 -8.98
N ARG A 79 1.70 1.50 -9.84
CA ARG A 79 1.49 1.34 -11.28
C ARG A 79 2.54 0.50 -12.01
N PRO A 80 3.84 0.47 -11.62
CA PRO A 80 4.80 -0.44 -12.22
C PRO A 80 4.41 -1.92 -12.16
N VAL A 81 3.72 -2.35 -11.10
CA VAL A 81 3.22 -3.74 -10.93
C VAL A 81 2.35 -4.18 -12.09
N CYS A 82 1.58 -3.26 -12.67
CA CYS A 82 0.65 -3.52 -13.77
C CYS A 82 1.33 -4.03 -15.05
N LYS A 83 2.65 -3.88 -15.17
CA LYS A 83 3.44 -4.36 -16.31
C LYS A 83 3.95 -5.78 -16.11
N GLU A 84 3.86 -6.31 -14.89
CA GLU A 84 4.36 -7.64 -14.55
C GLU A 84 3.39 -8.74 -14.97
N PRO A 85 3.90 -9.92 -15.39
CA PRO A 85 3.04 -11.04 -15.78
C PRO A 85 2.18 -11.56 -14.63
N ASN A 86 2.64 -11.41 -13.38
CA ASN A 86 1.96 -11.79 -12.15
C ASN A 86 1.32 -10.58 -11.42
N ALA A 87 1.03 -9.49 -12.14
CA ALA A 87 0.43 -8.27 -11.58
C ALA A 87 -0.81 -8.55 -10.73
N GLU A 88 -1.67 -9.47 -11.18
CA GLU A 88 -2.90 -9.85 -10.49
C GLU A 88 -2.64 -10.43 -9.09
N GLU A 89 -1.67 -11.34 -8.97
CA GLU A 89 -1.31 -11.95 -7.69
C GLU A 89 -0.67 -10.94 -6.73
N ILE A 90 0.18 -10.05 -7.25
CA ILE A 90 0.80 -8.97 -6.46
C ILE A 90 -0.29 -8.03 -5.95
N LEU A 91 -1.19 -7.57 -6.83
CA LEU A 91 -2.29 -6.68 -6.44
C LEU A 91 -3.22 -7.31 -5.40
N GLN A 92 -3.50 -8.61 -5.49
CA GLN A 92 -4.28 -9.33 -4.47
C GLN A 92 -3.57 -9.41 -3.11
N ARG A 93 -2.24 -9.54 -3.08
CA ARG A 93 -1.47 -9.50 -1.82
C ARG A 93 -1.49 -8.09 -1.22
N LEU A 94 -1.28 -7.08 -2.06
CA LEU A 94 -1.39 -5.68 -1.63
C LEU A 94 -2.82 -5.35 -1.16
N GLU A 95 -3.85 -5.99 -1.73
CA GLU A 95 -5.25 -5.89 -1.27
C GLU A 95 -5.43 -6.38 0.15
N ALA A 96 -4.92 -7.57 0.46
CA ALA A 96 -5.01 -8.12 1.80
C ALA A 96 -4.33 -7.22 2.83
N ILE A 97 -3.22 -6.58 2.47
CA ILE A 97 -2.51 -5.63 3.35
C ILE A 97 -3.29 -4.32 3.49
N ALA A 98 -3.88 -3.82 2.40
CA ALA A 98 -4.71 -2.62 2.44
C ALA A 98 -6.00 -2.82 3.27
N GLU A 99 -6.56 -4.03 3.29
CA GLU A 99 -7.74 -4.39 4.07
C GLU A 99 -7.48 -4.26 5.58
N ASP A 100 -6.29 -4.68 6.04
CA ASP A 100 -5.80 -4.57 7.43
C ASP A 100 -4.35 -4.03 7.51
N PRO A 101 -4.15 -2.70 7.35
CA PRO A 101 -2.82 -2.11 7.33
C PRO A 101 -2.14 -2.12 8.71
N SER A 102 -2.91 -2.35 9.78
CA SER A 102 -2.40 -2.38 11.15
C SER A 102 -1.33 -3.46 11.32
N THR A 103 -1.45 -4.57 10.59
CA THR A 103 -0.46 -5.66 10.55
C THR A 103 0.92 -5.21 10.12
N CYS A 104 1.01 -4.22 9.22
CA CYS A 104 2.27 -3.59 8.83
C CYS A 104 2.73 -2.54 9.84
N GLU A 105 1.81 -1.79 10.45
CA GLU A 105 2.16 -0.79 11.48
C GLU A 105 2.79 -1.43 12.73
N ILE A 106 2.37 -2.65 13.08
CA ILE A 106 2.96 -3.45 14.19
C ILE A 106 3.98 -4.48 13.72
N CYS A 107 4.33 -4.48 12.43
CA CYS A 107 5.36 -5.35 11.85
C CYS A 107 5.14 -6.83 12.08
N ALA A 108 3.87 -7.23 12.07
CA ALA A 108 3.43 -8.61 12.25
C ALA A 108 3.49 -9.42 10.95
N PHE A 109 3.77 -8.78 9.82
CA PHE A 109 3.77 -9.41 8.50
C PHE A 109 5.11 -9.23 7.79
N ALA A 110 5.65 -10.31 7.21
CA ALA A 110 7.02 -10.34 6.67
C ALA A 110 7.24 -9.42 5.46
N ALA A 111 6.15 -9.03 4.78
CA ALA A 111 6.22 -8.05 3.71
C ALA A 111 6.49 -6.62 4.23
N CYS A 112 6.33 -6.34 5.51
CA CYS A 112 6.46 -4.99 6.06
C CYS A 112 7.89 -4.73 6.53
N ALA A 113 8.46 -3.58 6.15
CA ALA A 113 9.81 -3.15 6.49
C ALA A 113 9.81 -1.68 6.96
N GLY A 114 10.89 -1.22 7.60
CA GLY A 114 10.96 0.14 8.16
C GLY A 114 10.57 0.21 9.65
N CYS A 115 10.45 -0.96 10.24
CA CYS A 115 10.63 -1.32 11.63
C CYS A 115 11.85 -2.26 11.72
#